data_AF-A0A7R9HUT7-F1
#
_entry.id   AF-A0A7R9HUT7-F1
#
_cell.length_a   1.000
_cell.length_b   1.000
_cell.length_c   1.000
_cell.angle_alpha   90.00
_cell.angle_beta   90.00
_cell.angle_gamma   90.00
#
_symmetry.space_group_name_H-M   'P 1'
#
loop_
_entity.id
_entity.type
_entity.pdbx_description
1 polymer ?
#
loop_
_entity_poly.entity_id
_entity_poly.type
_entity_poly.pdbx_seq_one_letter_code
_entity_poly.pdbx_strand_id
1 'polypeptide(L)'
;MTIPSSHHDTPGPSPNTPQSPVNQSVGLLRRSNSNSSLNSVLSLVDSVTGEQHFRLCIHCKQLLDTREKLKESRTAKPILSQFYDRLRAYLSETDELLAQYCKMCNSLNCGESTYHLEDAQRLRVKVLKLAENIDMLSNKIAVLGTKDVDHPPRGKALKLQQTIRSATTTYLKEQLITLPTLPTEQQLNVLRDRRRQEMTNRILQEKRRTLEAQTRVGDVRGKRNSQSPQNSSSPQRSSASPQRSVQVNLDAGWGPETAQMFDSDDPMIQQMNIIRNYIKQARTAHKYDEVSTLEQNLRELQEEYHRQQAETLADGDS
;
A
#
# COMPACT_ATOMS: atom_id res chain seq x y z
N MET A 1 -18.90 -47.86 -27.17
CA MET A 1 -18.76 -49.32 -27.05
C MET A 1 -19.28 -49.74 -25.69
N THR A 2 -20.48 -50.32 -25.68
CA THR A 2 -20.85 -51.61 -25.06
C THR A 2 -20.28 -52.02 -23.69
N ILE A 3 -21.24 -52.28 -22.78
CA ILE A 3 -21.20 -53.03 -21.49
C ILE A 3 -20.87 -54.52 -21.74
N PRO A 4 -20.43 -55.34 -20.75
CA PRO A 4 -21.34 -56.09 -19.84
C PRO A 4 -20.80 -56.22 -18.38
N SER A 5 -21.58 -56.25 -17.29
CA SER A 5 -22.62 -57.19 -16.78
C SER A 5 -22.14 -58.59 -16.37
N SER A 6 -22.36 -58.96 -15.10
CA SER A 6 -22.69 -60.30 -14.52
C SER A 6 -22.85 -60.14 -12.99
N HIS A 7 -24.05 -60.10 -12.36
CA HIS A 7 -24.99 -61.21 -12.01
C HIS A 7 -24.30 -62.36 -11.26
N HIS A 8 -24.62 -62.67 -10.00
CA HIS A 8 -25.76 -63.44 -9.45
C HIS A 8 -25.61 -63.44 -7.89
N ASP A 9 -26.54 -63.74 -6.97
CA ASP A 9 -27.98 -64.01 -6.94
C ASP A 9 -28.43 -63.97 -5.45
N THR A 10 -29.69 -63.56 -5.28
CA THR A 10 -30.65 -63.64 -4.15
C THR A 10 -30.90 -65.08 -3.60
N PRO A 11 -31.68 -65.37 -2.51
CA PRO A 11 -32.94 -64.74 -2.01
C PRO A 11 -33.05 -64.55 -0.47
N GLY A 12 -33.88 -63.69 0.14
CA GLY A 12 -35.35 -63.51 0.07
C GLY A 12 -36.09 -64.53 0.99
N PRO A 13 -37.21 -64.26 1.70
CA PRO A 13 -38.13 -63.11 1.63
C PRO A 13 -38.69 -62.54 2.99
N SER A 14 -39.46 -61.44 2.84
CA SER A 14 -40.35 -60.64 3.72
C SER A 14 -41.52 -61.41 4.41
N PRO A 15 -42.64 -60.81 4.93
CA PRO A 15 -42.95 -59.49 5.56
C PRO A 15 -43.86 -59.59 6.84
N ASN A 16 -44.27 -58.42 7.37
CA ASN A 16 -45.63 -58.08 7.91
C ASN A 16 -45.96 -58.09 9.44
N THR A 17 -46.01 -56.86 10.00
CA THR A 17 -47.14 -56.18 10.73
C THR A 17 -47.66 -56.66 12.12
N PRO A 18 -48.34 -55.75 12.90
CA PRO A 18 -48.15 -55.59 14.34
C PRO A 18 -49.29 -56.16 15.20
N GLN A 19 -49.01 -56.57 16.44
CA GLN A 19 -50.02 -56.76 17.49
C GLN A 19 -49.43 -56.53 18.90
N SER A 20 -49.97 -55.53 19.61
CA SER A 20 -50.21 -55.58 21.07
C SER A 20 -51.62 -56.15 21.30
N PRO A 21 -52.06 -56.57 22.52
CA PRO A 21 -51.45 -56.43 23.86
C PRO A 21 -51.40 -57.77 24.64
N VAL A 22 -50.89 -57.79 25.88
CA VAL A 22 -51.50 -58.40 27.09
C VAL A 22 -50.56 -58.17 28.30
N ASN A 23 -51.21 -58.00 29.45
CA ASN A 23 -50.80 -57.48 30.73
C ASN A 23 -50.09 -58.51 31.65
N GLN A 24 -49.33 -57.96 32.62
CA GLN A 24 -48.94 -58.53 33.92
C GLN A 24 -47.86 -59.64 34.01
N SER A 25 -46.71 -59.31 34.61
CA SER A 25 -46.48 -59.56 36.05
C SER A 25 -45.04 -59.22 36.49
N VAL A 26 -44.97 -58.31 37.47
CA VAL A 26 -43.97 -58.10 38.54
C VAL A 26 -42.57 -58.71 38.41
N GLY A 27 -41.57 -57.83 38.17
CA GLY A 27 -40.15 -58.07 38.46
C GLY A 27 -39.57 -56.86 39.19
N LEU A 28 -39.19 -57.06 40.45
CA LEU A 28 -38.69 -56.03 41.37
C LEU A 28 -37.42 -55.34 40.83
N LEU A 29 -37.53 -54.06 40.44
CA LEU A 29 -36.38 -53.16 40.35
C LEU A 29 -36.34 -52.26 41.59
N ARG A 30 -35.59 -52.71 42.59
CA ARG A 30 -35.19 -51.91 43.75
C ARG A 30 -34.17 -50.87 43.27
N ARG A 31 -34.61 -49.66 42.92
CA ARG A 31 -33.76 -48.46 42.88
C ARG A 31 -34.14 -47.56 44.03
N SER A 32 -33.49 -47.80 45.17
CA SER A 32 -33.41 -46.85 46.28
C SER A 32 -32.25 -45.89 45.99
N ASN A 33 -32.56 -44.61 45.78
CA ASN A 33 -31.94 -43.50 46.50
C ASN A 33 -32.63 -42.20 46.08
N SER A 34 -33.40 -41.68 47.02
CA SER A 34 -34.13 -40.43 46.99
C SER A 34 -33.18 -39.24 46.75
N ASN A 35 -33.28 -38.61 45.59
CA ASN A 35 -32.80 -37.24 45.34
C ASN A 35 -33.84 -36.41 44.54
N SER A 36 -35.08 -36.87 44.46
CA SER A 36 -36.16 -36.18 43.72
C SER A 36 -36.57 -34.83 44.35
N SER A 37 -36.19 -34.56 45.59
CA SER A 37 -36.57 -33.34 46.31
C SER A 37 -35.69 -32.10 46.03
N LEU A 38 -34.52 -32.25 45.41
CA LEU A 38 -33.63 -31.11 45.09
C LEU A 38 -33.81 -30.57 43.66
N ASN A 39 -34.56 -31.28 42.80
CA ASN A 39 -34.85 -30.83 41.44
C ASN A 39 -35.83 -29.65 41.41
N SER A 40 -36.76 -29.57 42.37
CA SER A 40 -37.71 -28.45 42.45
C SER A 40 -37.01 -27.12 42.75
N VAL A 41 -35.97 -27.12 43.60
CA VAL A 41 -35.27 -25.88 43.97
C VAL A 41 -34.40 -25.39 42.81
N LEU A 42 -33.73 -26.29 42.09
CA LEU A 42 -32.92 -25.94 40.92
C LEU A 42 -33.77 -25.39 39.76
N SER A 43 -34.99 -25.90 39.56
CA SER A 43 -35.93 -25.40 38.54
C SER A 43 -36.46 -23.99 38.81
N LEU A 44 -36.54 -23.59 40.09
CA LEU A 44 -36.88 -22.22 40.49
C LEU A 44 -35.73 -21.26 40.21
N VAL A 45 -34.48 -21.68 40.40
CA VAL A 45 -33.30 -20.86 40.06
C VAL A 45 -33.13 -20.73 38.54
N ASP A 46 -33.38 -21.81 37.79
CA ASP A 46 -33.37 -21.85 36.32
C ASP A 46 -34.40 -20.88 35.70
N SER A 47 -35.55 -20.70 36.36
CA SER A 47 -36.58 -19.74 35.94
C SER A 47 -36.19 -18.27 36.17
N VAL A 48 -35.22 -18.01 37.08
CA VAL A 48 -34.76 -16.64 37.42
C VAL A 48 -33.50 -16.28 36.63
N THR A 49 -32.65 -17.25 36.28
CA THR A 49 -31.42 -17.02 35.50
C THR A 49 -31.56 -17.33 34.01
N GLY A 50 -32.62 -18.06 33.60
CA GLY A 50 -32.85 -18.46 32.21
C GLY A 50 -31.84 -19.48 31.66
N GLU A 51 -31.02 -20.08 32.53
CA GLU A 51 -29.93 -20.98 32.15
C GLU A 51 -30.34 -22.44 32.31
N GLN A 52 -30.75 -23.09 31.22
CA GLN A 52 -31.08 -24.52 31.22
C GLN A 52 -29.86 -25.39 31.55
N HIS A 53 -29.85 -26.01 32.73
CA HIS A 53 -28.74 -26.87 33.14
C HIS A 53 -28.93 -28.34 32.70
N PHE A 54 -28.09 -28.82 31.79
CA PHE A 54 -28.11 -30.24 31.38
C PHE A 54 -27.31 -31.12 32.34
N ARG A 55 -27.91 -32.21 32.82
CA ARG A 55 -27.18 -33.26 33.55
C ARG A 55 -26.40 -34.13 32.56
N LEU A 56 -25.08 -34.07 32.63
CA LEU A 56 -24.18 -34.81 31.75
C LEU A 56 -23.30 -35.77 32.56
N CYS A 57 -22.98 -36.93 32.00
CA CYS A 57 -21.92 -37.77 32.56
C CYS A 57 -20.55 -37.12 32.32
N ILE A 58 -19.54 -37.49 33.13
CA ILE A 58 -18.22 -36.87 33.07
C ILE A 58 -17.54 -36.99 31.69
N HIS A 59 -17.77 -38.10 30.97
CA HIS A 59 -17.22 -38.31 29.63
C HIS A 59 -17.87 -37.40 28.58
N CYS A 60 -19.21 -37.27 28.60
CA CYS A 60 -19.92 -36.37 27.69
C CYS A 60 -19.55 -34.91 27.97
N LYS A 61 -19.36 -34.54 29.25
CA LYS A 61 -18.85 -33.22 29.62
C LYS A 61 -17.46 -32.97 29.04
N GLN A 62 -16.52 -33.90 29.22
CA GLN A 62 -15.15 -33.78 28.67
C GLN A 62 -15.14 -33.63 27.14
N LEU A 63 -16.00 -34.36 26.42
CA LEU A 63 -16.13 -34.24 24.97
C LEU A 63 -16.70 -32.88 24.54
N LEU A 64 -17.69 -32.36 25.28
CA LEU A 64 -18.26 -31.04 25.03
C LEU A 64 -17.26 -29.92 25.34
N ASP A 65 -16.58 -29.97 26.49
CA ASP A 65 -15.52 -29.02 26.86
C ASP A 65 -14.38 -29.04 25.82
N THR A 66 -14.00 -30.22 25.32
CA THR A 66 -12.98 -30.35 24.27
C THR A 66 -13.45 -29.76 22.95
N ARG A 67 -14.72 -30.00 22.57
CA ARG A 67 -15.33 -29.42 21.38
C ARG A 67 -15.47 -27.91 21.47
N GLU A 68 -15.80 -27.38 22.64
CA GLU A 68 -15.90 -25.95 22.92
C GLU A 68 -14.54 -25.28 22.82
N LYS A 69 -13.51 -25.84 23.48
CA LYS A 69 -12.11 -25.38 23.33
C LYS A 69 -11.64 -25.43 21.87
N LEU A 70 -12.02 -26.45 21.10
CA LEU A 70 -11.72 -26.54 19.66
C LEU A 70 -12.45 -25.48 18.83
N LYS A 71 -13.70 -25.14 19.18
CA LYS A 71 -14.44 -24.04 18.55
C LYS A 71 -13.81 -22.70 18.88
N GLU A 72 -13.53 -22.44 20.15
CA GLU A 72 -12.88 -21.22 20.63
C GLU A 72 -11.50 -21.03 19.98
N SER A 73 -10.66 -22.07 19.93
CA SER A 73 -9.34 -21.99 19.27
C SER A 73 -9.41 -21.74 17.77
N ARG A 74 -10.49 -22.14 17.09
CA ARG A 74 -10.69 -21.87 15.66
C ARG A 74 -11.14 -20.45 15.37
N THR A 75 -11.87 -19.83 16.29
CA THR A 75 -12.39 -18.46 16.12
C THR A 75 -11.51 -17.43 16.82
N ALA A 76 -10.70 -17.83 17.79
CA ALA A 76 -9.77 -16.97 18.50
C ALA A 76 -8.65 -16.52 17.54
N LYS A 77 -8.62 -15.22 17.26
CA LYS A 77 -7.45 -14.58 16.67
C LYS A 77 -6.46 -14.30 17.79
N PRO A 78 -5.35 -15.04 17.90
CA PRO A 78 -4.39 -14.80 18.97
C PRO A 78 -3.84 -13.39 18.84
N ILE A 79 -3.59 -12.74 19.98
CA ILE A 79 -3.02 -11.39 20.06
C ILE A 79 -1.73 -11.27 19.21
N LEU A 80 -0.94 -12.34 19.15
CA LEU A 80 0.24 -12.43 18.28
C LEU A 80 -0.06 -12.18 16.80
N SER A 81 -1.20 -12.67 16.29
CA SER A 81 -1.60 -12.43 14.89
C SER A 81 -1.83 -10.95 14.65
N GLN A 82 -2.53 -10.26 15.55
CA GLN A 82 -2.81 -8.83 15.42
C GLN A 82 -1.51 -8.00 15.42
N PHE A 83 -0.57 -8.34 16.31
CA PHE A 83 0.75 -7.73 16.34
C PHE A 83 1.54 -7.98 15.06
N TYR A 84 1.48 -9.20 14.52
CA TYR A 84 2.18 -9.55 13.28
C TYR A 84 1.58 -8.83 12.06
N ASP A 85 0.26 -8.76 11.96
CA ASP A 85 -0.43 -8.04 10.89
C ASP A 85 -0.06 -6.55 10.92
N ARG A 86 -0.02 -5.95 12.12
CA ARG A 86 0.42 -4.57 12.30
C ARG A 86 1.89 -4.37 11.94
N LEU A 87 2.76 -5.31 12.29
CA LEU A 87 4.17 -5.30 11.92
C LEU A 87 4.33 -5.34 10.40
N ARG A 88 3.56 -6.20 9.72
CA ARG A 88 3.56 -6.29 8.26
C ARG A 88 3.08 -5.02 7.59
N ALA A 89 2.06 -4.35 8.13
CA ALA A 89 1.62 -3.05 7.63
C ALA A 89 2.75 -2.00 7.70
N TYR A 90 3.48 -1.93 8.81
CA TYR A 90 4.61 -1.00 8.94
C TYR A 90 5.77 -1.33 7.99
N LEU A 91 6.06 -2.62 7.76
CA LEU A 91 7.08 -3.03 6.79
C LEU A 91 6.70 -2.57 5.37
N SER A 92 5.44 -2.79 4.97
CA SER A 92 4.93 -2.34 3.66
C SER A 92 5.01 -0.82 3.50
N GLU A 93 4.56 -0.06 4.51
CA GLU A 93 4.64 1.41 4.47
C GLU A 93 6.10 1.89 4.38
N THR A 94 7.02 1.22 5.07
CA THR A 94 8.45 1.56 5.03
C THR A 94 9.04 1.30 3.65
N ASP A 95 8.72 0.17 3.02
CA ASP A 95 9.21 -0.17 1.68
C ASP A 95 8.72 0.83 0.62
N GLU A 96 7.45 1.25 0.70
CA GLU A 96 6.87 2.27 -0.20
C GLU A 96 7.57 3.63 -0.06
N LEU A 97 7.73 4.11 1.18
CA LEU A 97 8.40 5.38 1.45
C LEU A 97 9.89 5.32 1.09
N LEU A 98 10.52 4.16 1.27
CA LEU A 98 11.91 3.97 0.93
C LEU A 98 12.14 4.01 -0.58
N ALA A 99 11.26 3.40 -1.38
CA ALA A 99 11.34 3.48 -2.83
C ALA A 99 11.29 4.95 -3.32
N GLN A 100 10.40 5.75 -2.73
CA GLN A 100 10.30 7.18 -3.00
C GLN A 100 11.56 7.94 -2.53
N TYR A 101 12.06 7.64 -1.33
CA TYR A 101 13.28 8.25 -0.81
C TYR A 101 14.49 7.95 -1.69
N CYS A 102 14.66 6.70 -2.14
CA CYS A 102 15.74 6.31 -3.05
C CYS A 102 15.65 7.05 -4.38
N LYS A 103 14.45 7.17 -4.97
CA LYS A 103 14.23 7.96 -6.20
C LYS A 103 14.66 9.41 -6.01
N MET A 104 14.20 10.03 -4.93
CA MET A 104 14.53 11.42 -4.60
C MET A 104 16.02 11.62 -4.30
N CYS A 105 16.63 10.71 -3.54
CA CYS A 105 18.06 10.75 -3.22
C CYS A 105 18.92 10.62 -4.49
N ASN A 106 18.57 9.70 -5.38
CA ASN A 106 19.28 9.52 -6.66
C ASN A 106 19.18 10.77 -7.54
N SER A 107 17.97 11.35 -7.64
CA SER A 107 17.74 12.59 -8.38
C SER A 107 18.57 13.75 -7.83
N LEU A 108 18.58 13.95 -6.51
CA LEU A 108 19.40 14.96 -5.83
C LEU A 108 20.91 14.73 -6.01
N ASN A 109 21.37 13.48 -5.89
CA ASN A 109 22.77 13.09 -6.13
C ASN A 109 23.19 13.32 -7.60
N CYS A 110 22.26 13.23 -8.53
CA CYS A 110 22.45 13.54 -9.94
C CYS A 110 22.42 15.05 -10.24
N GLY A 111 22.12 15.91 -9.26
CA GLY A 111 22.02 17.36 -9.43
C GLY A 111 20.70 17.82 -10.06
N GLU A 112 19.64 17.00 -9.98
CA GLU A 112 18.30 17.37 -10.41
C GLU A 112 17.64 18.31 -9.41
N SER A 113 16.78 19.19 -9.93
CA SER A 113 15.99 20.12 -9.14
C SER A 113 14.52 19.71 -9.02
N THR A 114 14.19 18.47 -9.40
CA THR A 114 12.82 17.95 -9.37
C THR A 114 12.28 17.85 -7.95
N TYR A 115 13.15 17.53 -6.99
CA TYR A 115 12.81 17.38 -5.58
C TYR A 115 13.56 18.36 -4.70
N HIS A 116 12.95 18.69 -3.55
CA HIS A 116 13.57 19.54 -2.52
C HIS A 116 14.35 18.71 -1.51
N LEU A 117 15.45 19.28 -1.01
CA LEU A 117 16.27 18.64 0.02
C LEU A 117 15.49 18.47 1.32
N GLU A 118 14.67 19.45 1.70
CA GLU A 118 13.83 19.40 2.91
C GLU A 118 12.83 18.23 2.86
N ASP A 119 12.25 17.96 1.70
CA ASP A 119 11.31 16.86 1.52
C ASP A 119 12.01 15.51 1.65
N ALA A 120 13.23 15.41 1.11
CA ALA A 120 14.08 14.23 1.29
C ALA A 120 14.47 13.99 2.74
N GLN A 121 14.78 15.06 3.48
CA GLN A 121 15.06 14.99 4.91
C GLN A 121 13.82 14.60 5.72
N ARG A 122 12.66 15.20 5.43
CA ARG A 122 11.38 14.84 6.07
C ARG A 122 11.03 13.37 5.85
N LEU A 123 11.17 12.88 4.63
CA LEU A 123 10.90 11.49 4.27
C LEU A 123 11.87 10.54 4.99
N ARG A 124 13.17 10.89 5.05
CA ARG A 124 14.18 10.14 5.81
C ARG A 124 13.80 10.02 7.29
N VAL A 125 13.42 11.12 7.93
CA VAL A 125 12.99 11.11 9.33
C VAL A 125 11.76 10.23 9.53
N LYS A 126 10.79 10.27 8.60
CA LYS A 126 9.61 9.41 8.65
C LYS A 126 9.98 7.93 8.56
N VAL A 127 10.87 7.56 7.64
CA VAL A 127 11.39 6.18 7.50
C VAL A 127 12.08 5.72 8.79
N LEU A 128 12.92 6.57 9.41
CA LEU A 128 13.57 6.24 10.68
C LEU A 128 12.57 6.01 11.82
N LYS A 129 11.53 6.86 11.92
CA LYS A 129 10.45 6.66 12.92
C LYS A 129 9.68 5.36 12.70
N LEU A 130 9.41 4.99 11.46
CA LEU A 130 8.78 3.70 11.16
C LEU A 130 9.70 2.53 11.53
N ALA A 131 11.00 2.64 11.26
CA ALA A 131 11.99 1.64 11.68
C ALA A 131 12.01 1.47 13.21
N GLU A 132 11.94 2.55 13.98
CA GLU A 132 11.81 2.50 15.45
C GLU A 132 10.52 1.82 15.89
N ASN A 133 9.38 2.14 15.24
CA ASN A 133 8.10 1.50 15.52
C ASN A 133 8.12 -0.01 15.23
N ILE A 134 8.76 -0.41 14.12
CA ILE A 134 8.97 -1.80 13.74
C ILE A 134 9.83 -2.52 14.80
N ASP A 135 10.93 -1.91 15.25
CA ASP A 135 11.79 -2.49 16.28
C ASP A 135 11.03 -2.67 17.60
N MET A 136 10.34 -1.62 18.07
CA MET A 136 9.52 -1.66 19.28
C MET A 136 8.44 -2.75 19.22
N LEU A 137 7.74 -2.87 18.09
CA LEU A 137 6.70 -3.88 17.91
C LEU A 137 7.29 -5.30 17.87
N SER A 138 8.42 -5.48 17.19
CA SER A 138 9.13 -6.77 17.16
C SER A 138 9.62 -7.19 18.55
N ASN A 139 10.04 -6.23 19.39
CA ASN A 139 10.42 -6.48 20.77
C ASN A 139 9.20 -6.86 21.63
N LYS A 140 8.06 -6.18 21.45
CA LYS A 140 6.80 -6.55 22.10
C LYS A 140 6.37 -7.98 21.74
N ILE A 141 6.53 -8.38 20.47
CA ILE A 141 6.25 -9.76 20.02
C ILE A 141 7.20 -10.76 20.70
N ALA A 142 8.48 -10.42 20.83
CA ALA A 142 9.49 -11.30 21.45
C ALA A 142 9.23 -11.56 22.94
N VAL A 143 8.64 -10.58 23.65
CA VAL A 143 8.36 -10.66 25.10
C VAL A 143 6.88 -11.03 25.37
N LEU A 144 6.07 -11.24 24.33
CA LEU A 144 4.64 -11.51 24.48
C LEU A 144 4.40 -12.84 25.22
N GLY A 145 3.74 -12.78 26.37
CA GLY A 145 3.42 -13.94 27.22
C GLY A 145 4.59 -14.47 28.05
N THR A 146 5.81 -13.95 27.91
CA THR A 146 6.96 -14.43 28.71
C THR A 146 6.88 -14.05 30.19
N LYS A 147 6.02 -13.07 30.51
CA LYS A 147 5.73 -12.61 31.88
C LYS A 147 4.49 -13.27 32.48
N ASP A 148 3.73 -14.08 31.72
CA ASP A 148 2.59 -14.81 32.27
C ASP A 148 3.09 -15.94 33.17
N VAL A 149 2.65 -15.90 34.43
CA VAL A 149 3.02 -16.90 35.46
C VAL A 149 2.39 -18.25 35.15
N ASP A 150 1.20 -18.26 34.54
CA ASP A 150 0.40 -19.48 34.35
C ASP A 150 0.76 -20.24 33.06
N HIS A 151 1.06 -19.55 31.95
CA HIS A 151 1.27 -20.17 30.63
C HIS A 151 2.35 -19.46 29.79
N PRO A 152 3.64 -19.55 30.17
CA PRO A 152 4.71 -18.97 29.37
C PRO A 152 4.79 -19.66 27.99
N PRO A 153 5.09 -18.90 26.91
CA PRO A 153 5.26 -19.46 25.57
C PRO A 153 6.45 -20.42 25.57
N ARG A 154 6.19 -21.72 25.35
CA ARG A 154 7.22 -22.77 25.29
C ARG A 154 7.23 -23.44 23.91
N GLY A 155 8.41 -23.92 23.51
CA GLY A 155 8.59 -24.69 22.28
C GLY A 155 8.35 -23.87 21.01
N LYS A 156 7.36 -24.28 20.19
CA LYS A 156 7.11 -23.72 18.85
C LYS A 156 6.69 -22.24 18.89
N ALA A 157 5.94 -21.81 19.91
CA ALA A 157 5.49 -20.42 20.04
C ALA A 157 6.66 -19.46 20.29
N LEU A 158 7.56 -19.81 21.21
CA LEU A 158 8.76 -19.01 21.50
C LEU A 158 9.69 -18.96 20.28
N LYS A 159 9.88 -20.09 19.58
CA LYS A 159 10.69 -20.14 18.36
C LYS A 159 10.12 -19.24 17.26
N LEU A 160 8.80 -19.17 17.12
CA LEU A 160 8.14 -18.27 16.18
C LEU A 160 8.42 -16.80 16.54
N GLN A 161 8.21 -16.41 17.80
CA GLN A 161 8.48 -15.05 18.28
C GLN A 161 9.94 -14.63 18.07
N GLN A 162 10.90 -15.51 18.37
CA GLN A 162 12.33 -15.29 18.13
C GLN A 162 12.65 -15.18 16.65
N THR A 163 12.09 -16.05 15.81
CA THR A 163 12.28 -15.96 14.35
C THR A 163 11.75 -14.65 13.78
N ILE A 164 10.57 -14.21 14.23
CA ILE A 164 10.00 -12.90 13.84
C ILE A 164 10.97 -11.78 14.24
N ARG A 165 11.45 -11.76 15.48
CA ARG A 165 12.40 -10.74 15.96
C ARG A 165 13.69 -10.73 15.16
N SER A 166 14.29 -11.90 14.92
CA SER A 166 15.51 -12.03 14.14
C SER A 166 15.31 -11.54 12.70
N ALA A 167 14.24 -11.96 12.04
CA ALA A 167 13.93 -11.52 10.67
C ALA A 167 13.72 -10.01 10.58
N THR A 168 12.98 -9.41 11.53
CA THR A 168 12.79 -7.96 11.59
C THR A 168 14.10 -7.22 11.85
N THR A 169 14.96 -7.75 12.72
CA THR A 169 16.27 -7.14 12.99
C THR A 169 17.15 -7.17 11.74
N THR A 170 17.16 -8.28 11.01
CA THR A 170 17.89 -8.39 9.74
C THR A 170 17.36 -7.39 8.71
N TYR A 171 16.04 -7.32 8.52
CA TYR A 171 15.41 -6.33 7.65
C TYR A 171 15.82 -4.89 8.01
N LEU A 172 15.74 -4.52 9.28
CA LEU A 172 16.12 -3.18 9.73
C LEU A 172 17.61 -2.88 9.47
N LYS A 173 18.49 -3.86 9.68
CA LYS A 173 19.91 -3.70 9.35
C LYS A 173 20.13 -3.49 7.86
N GLU A 174 19.49 -4.29 7.03
CA GLU A 174 19.60 -4.16 5.57
C GLU A 174 19.07 -2.79 5.11
N GLN A 175 17.88 -2.37 5.55
CA GLN A 175 17.29 -1.11 5.10
C GLN A 175 18.00 0.13 5.67
N LEU A 176 18.43 0.11 6.93
CA LEU A 176 19.09 1.27 7.55
C LEU A 176 20.55 1.45 7.10
N ILE A 177 21.28 0.36 6.85
CA ILE A 177 22.67 0.43 6.39
C ILE A 177 22.74 0.78 4.89
N THR A 178 21.74 0.35 4.11
CA THR A 178 21.68 0.66 2.67
C THR A 178 21.11 2.04 2.35
N LEU A 179 20.64 2.79 3.36
CA LEU A 179 20.04 4.10 3.14
C LEU A 179 21.05 5.06 2.49
N PRO A 180 20.84 5.52 1.25
CA PRO A 180 21.77 6.43 0.60
C PRO A 180 21.85 7.75 1.36
N THR A 181 23.06 8.31 1.44
CA THR A 181 23.30 9.58 2.12
C THR A 181 22.80 10.75 1.27
N LEU A 182 22.12 11.69 1.92
CA LEU A 182 21.69 12.93 1.28
C LEU A 182 22.92 13.84 1.11
N PRO A 183 23.08 14.49 -0.06
CA PRO A 183 24.05 15.58 -0.22
C PRO A 183 23.80 16.69 0.80
N THR A 184 24.88 17.29 1.27
CA THR A 184 24.78 18.57 2.00
C THR A 184 24.31 19.66 1.03
N GLU A 185 23.61 20.69 1.49
CA GLU A 185 23.11 21.80 0.66
C GLU A 185 24.20 22.42 -0.23
N GLN A 186 25.41 22.59 0.31
CA GLN A 186 26.57 23.06 -0.45
C GLN A 186 26.98 22.09 -1.57
N GLN A 187 26.97 20.78 -1.31
CA GLN A 187 27.29 19.76 -2.31
C GLN A 187 26.20 19.67 -3.39
N LEU A 188 24.94 19.82 -3.00
CA LEU A 188 23.81 19.85 -3.91
C LEU A 188 23.91 21.04 -4.87
N ASN A 189 24.29 22.22 -4.37
CA ASN A 189 24.50 23.40 -5.22
C ASN A 189 25.66 23.18 -6.20
N VAL A 190 26.79 22.64 -5.75
CA VAL A 190 27.92 22.28 -6.64
C VAL A 190 27.49 21.27 -7.71
N LEU A 191 26.68 20.26 -7.36
CA LEU A 191 26.17 19.27 -8.31
C LEU A 191 25.20 19.90 -9.33
N ARG A 192 24.32 20.79 -8.88
CA ARG A 192 23.39 21.55 -9.73
C ARG A 192 24.15 22.48 -10.68
N ASP A 193 25.15 23.18 -10.18
CA ASP A 193 25.97 24.10 -10.98
C ASP A 193 26.81 23.34 -12.01
N ARG A 194 27.45 22.23 -11.61
CA ARG A 194 28.20 21.35 -12.53
C ARG A 194 27.29 20.87 -13.66
N ARG A 195 26.09 20.39 -13.34
CA ARG A 195 25.12 19.93 -14.35
C ARG A 195 24.63 21.07 -15.25
N ARG A 196 24.38 22.26 -14.69
CA ARG A 196 24.01 23.46 -15.46
C ARG A 196 25.11 23.85 -16.44
N GLN A 197 26.37 23.80 -16.02
CA GLN A 197 27.53 24.07 -16.88
C GLN A 197 27.66 23.01 -17.98
N GLU A 198 27.53 21.72 -17.66
CA GLU A 198 27.55 20.64 -18.65
C GLU A 198 26.44 20.79 -19.70
N MET A 199 25.22 21.10 -19.28
CA MET A 199 24.09 21.36 -20.19
C MET A 199 24.35 22.59 -21.06
N THR A 200 24.84 23.69 -20.48
CA THR A 200 25.18 24.90 -21.22
C THR A 200 26.25 24.63 -22.27
N ASN A 201 27.30 23.90 -21.90
CA ASN A 201 28.38 23.51 -22.81
C ASN A 201 27.87 22.60 -23.95
N ARG A 202 26.99 21.64 -23.65
CA ARG A 202 26.36 20.79 -24.67
C ARG A 202 25.52 21.60 -25.67
N ILE A 203 24.68 22.50 -25.17
CA ILE A 203 23.85 23.38 -25.99
C ILE A 203 24.72 24.29 -26.86
N LEU A 204 25.77 24.90 -26.30
CA LEU A 204 26.70 25.74 -27.07
C LEU A 204 27.42 24.94 -28.16
N GLN A 205 27.85 23.72 -27.86
CA GLN A 205 28.50 22.85 -28.85
C GLN A 205 27.55 22.44 -29.98
N GLU A 206 26.30 22.13 -29.66
CA GLU A 206 25.26 21.80 -30.63
C GLU A 206 24.87 23.01 -31.50
N LYS A 207 24.71 24.18 -30.89
CA LYS A 207 24.50 25.46 -31.61
C LYS A 207 25.67 25.79 -32.54
N ARG A 208 26.92 25.52 -32.15
CA ARG A 208 28.09 25.73 -33.01
C ARG A 208 28.07 24.80 -34.23
N ARG A 209 27.77 23.51 -34.03
CA ARG A 209 27.68 22.52 -35.12
C ARG A 209 26.57 22.85 -36.12
N THR A 210 25.41 23.29 -35.62
CA THR A 210 24.28 23.69 -36.47
C THR A 210 24.60 24.93 -37.29
N LEU A 211 25.24 25.94 -36.69
CA LEU A 211 25.71 27.13 -37.41
C LEU A 211 26.74 26.78 -38.50
N GLU A 212 27.75 25.96 -38.18
CA GLU A 212 28.76 25.51 -39.15
C GLU A 212 28.14 24.73 -40.33
N ALA A 213 27.15 23.87 -40.06
CA ALA A 213 26.40 23.17 -41.11
C ALA A 213 25.59 24.16 -41.99
N GLN A 214 24.98 25.18 -41.38
CA GLN A 214 24.19 26.18 -42.10
C GLN A 214 25.07 27.06 -42.99
N THR A 215 26.26 27.45 -42.52
CA THR A 215 27.25 28.20 -43.33
C THR A 215 27.76 27.37 -44.51
N ARG A 216 28.03 26.06 -44.31
CA ARG A 216 28.43 25.16 -45.41
C ARG A 216 27.33 25.00 -46.47
N VAL A 217 26.06 24.93 -46.07
CA VAL A 217 24.94 24.86 -47.01
C VAL A 217 24.73 26.20 -47.74
N GLY A 218 24.95 27.34 -47.06
CA GLY A 218 24.91 28.67 -47.65
C GLY A 218 25.98 28.89 -48.73
N ASP A 219 27.22 28.47 -48.46
CA ASP A 219 28.36 28.63 -49.38
C ASP A 219 28.25 27.71 -50.63
N VAL A 220 27.64 26.53 -50.47
CA VAL A 220 27.32 25.63 -51.60
C VAL A 220 26.12 26.14 -52.42
N ARG A 221 25.15 26.83 -51.80
CA ARG A 221 24.00 27.42 -52.50
C ARG A 221 24.36 28.70 -53.25
N GLY A 222 25.33 29.48 -52.76
CA GLY A 222 25.89 30.66 -53.45
C GLY A 222 26.65 30.33 -54.75
N LYS A 223 27.17 29.10 -54.89
CA LYS A 223 27.86 28.62 -56.11
C LYS A 223 26.97 27.84 -57.09
N ARG A 224 25.68 27.63 -56.78
CA ARG A 224 24.71 26.89 -57.62
C ARG A 224 23.64 27.77 -58.27
N ASN A 225 23.94 29.04 -58.58
CA ASN A 225 23.03 29.90 -59.36
C ASN A 225 23.36 29.96 -60.86
N SER A 226 23.88 28.88 -61.43
CA SER A 226 24.03 28.73 -62.88
C SER A 226 23.94 27.25 -63.27
N GLN A 227 22.73 26.70 -63.20
CA GLN A 227 22.18 25.70 -64.13
C GLN A 227 20.90 25.11 -63.54
N SER A 228 19.81 25.33 -64.27
CA SER A 228 18.55 24.61 -64.13
C SER A 228 18.77 23.10 -64.07
N PRO A 229 17.88 22.39 -63.36
CA PRO A 229 17.40 21.13 -63.89
C PRO A 229 15.88 21.14 -63.95
N GLN A 230 15.37 21.09 -65.18
CA GLN A 230 14.11 20.41 -65.44
C GLN A 230 14.32 18.92 -65.14
N ASN A 231 13.56 18.35 -64.20
CA ASN A 231 12.86 17.08 -64.42
C ASN A 231 11.98 16.74 -63.23
N SER A 232 10.68 16.86 -63.46
CA SER A 232 9.62 16.30 -62.65
C SER A 232 9.58 14.78 -62.82
N SER A 233 9.93 14.03 -61.78
CA SER A 233 9.41 12.67 -61.60
C SER A 233 9.22 12.40 -60.11
N SER A 234 7.95 12.36 -59.74
CA SER A 234 7.46 12.03 -58.40
C SER A 234 7.76 10.56 -58.07
N PRO A 235 8.20 10.26 -56.84
CA PRO A 235 7.86 9.01 -56.19
C PRO A 235 6.92 9.28 -55.03
N GLN A 236 5.66 8.84 -55.16
CA GLN A 236 4.78 8.65 -54.02
C GLN A 236 5.44 7.66 -53.06
N ARG A 237 5.84 8.14 -51.88
CA ARG A 237 6.09 7.31 -50.71
C ARG A 237 5.06 7.67 -49.66
N SER A 238 4.16 6.73 -49.42
CA SER A 238 3.20 6.69 -48.34
C SER A 238 3.92 6.77 -46.99
N SER A 239 3.93 7.97 -46.40
CA SER A 239 4.28 8.19 -45.00
C SER A 239 3.10 7.74 -44.14
N ALA A 240 3.08 6.47 -43.76
CA ALA A 240 2.28 6.02 -42.63
C ALA A 240 2.86 6.66 -41.36
N SER A 241 2.19 7.69 -40.89
CA SER A 241 2.44 8.29 -39.58
C SER A 241 1.86 7.33 -38.53
N PRO A 242 2.64 6.74 -37.61
CA PRO A 242 2.06 6.19 -36.41
C PRO A 242 1.82 7.39 -35.50
N GLN A 243 0.62 7.99 -35.57
CA GLN A 243 0.07 8.68 -34.41
C GLN A 243 -0.09 7.63 -33.32
N ARG A 244 0.98 7.44 -32.55
CA ARG A 244 0.95 6.72 -31.29
C ARG A 244 0.17 7.60 -30.33
N SER A 245 -1.16 7.48 -30.36
CA SER A 245 -2.00 7.91 -29.26
C SER A 245 -1.52 7.14 -28.04
N VAL A 246 -0.69 7.80 -27.23
CA VAL A 246 -0.47 7.38 -25.86
C VAL A 246 -1.83 7.54 -25.21
N GLN A 247 -2.59 6.44 -25.14
CA GLN A 247 -3.68 6.31 -24.19
C GLN A 247 -3.03 6.47 -22.82
N VAL A 248 -3.02 7.70 -22.33
CA VAL A 248 -2.79 7.99 -20.91
C VAL A 248 -3.93 7.30 -20.19
N ASN A 249 -3.62 6.14 -19.62
CA ASN A 249 -4.52 5.45 -18.72
C ASN A 249 -4.63 6.35 -17.47
N LEU A 250 -5.66 7.20 -17.44
CA LEU A 250 -5.93 8.20 -16.40
C LEU A 250 -6.44 7.58 -15.09
N ASP A 251 -6.35 6.26 -14.91
CA ASP A 251 -7.07 5.55 -13.86
C ASP A 251 -6.24 5.28 -12.58
N ALA A 252 -5.09 5.95 -12.44
CA ALA A 252 -4.29 5.91 -11.22
C ALA A 252 -3.68 7.29 -10.84
N GLY A 253 -4.33 8.37 -11.29
CA GLY A 253 -3.92 9.73 -10.97
C GLY A 253 -4.32 10.09 -9.54
N TRP A 254 -3.38 10.60 -8.76
CA TRP A 254 -3.72 11.26 -7.50
C TRP A 254 -4.62 12.47 -7.78
N GLY A 255 -5.74 12.57 -7.07
CA GLY A 255 -6.66 13.71 -7.13
C GLY A 255 -6.71 14.40 -5.77
N PRO A 256 -6.54 15.73 -5.71
CA PRO A 256 -6.67 16.45 -4.44
C PRO A 256 -8.13 16.43 -3.95
N GLU A 257 -8.29 16.47 -2.62
CA GLU A 257 -9.58 16.78 -1.99
C GLU A 257 -9.93 18.25 -2.24
N THR A 258 -11.23 18.53 -2.43
CA THR A 258 -11.76 19.86 -2.76
C THR A 258 -11.19 20.92 -1.80
N ALA A 259 -10.43 21.87 -2.33
CA ALA A 259 -9.85 22.94 -1.54
C ALA A 259 -10.96 23.78 -0.87
N GLN A 260 -10.76 24.16 0.40
CA GLN A 260 -11.58 25.19 1.04
C GLN A 260 -11.53 26.46 0.18
N MET A 261 -12.71 27.01 -0.13
CA MET A 261 -12.85 28.26 -0.87
C MET A 261 -12.18 29.38 -0.07
N PHE A 262 -11.08 29.92 -0.61
CA PHE A 262 -10.50 31.15 -0.10
C PHE A 262 -11.23 32.31 -0.78
N ASP A 263 -11.95 33.12 0.00
CA ASP A 263 -12.51 34.38 -0.50
C ASP A 263 -11.37 35.37 -0.72
N SER A 264 -11.05 35.60 -1.98
CA SER A 264 -10.17 36.68 -2.44
C SER A 264 -10.81 37.27 -3.66
N ASP A 265 -10.87 38.60 -3.74
CA ASP A 265 -11.55 39.32 -4.83
C ASP A 265 -10.86 39.13 -6.20
N ASP A 266 -9.63 38.61 -6.20
CA ASP A 266 -8.82 38.35 -7.39
C ASP A 266 -8.79 36.85 -7.74
N PRO A 267 -9.29 36.46 -8.94
CA PRO A 267 -9.34 35.06 -9.37
C PRO A 267 -7.94 34.43 -9.51
N MET A 268 -6.90 35.22 -9.81
CA MET A 268 -5.53 34.73 -9.90
C MET A 268 -4.96 34.38 -8.51
N ILE A 269 -5.19 35.26 -7.52
CA ILE A 269 -4.81 34.99 -6.13
C ILE A 269 -5.54 33.76 -5.59
N GLN A 270 -6.84 33.62 -5.92
CA GLN A 270 -7.62 32.45 -5.54
C GLN A 270 -7.01 31.16 -6.13
N GLN A 271 -6.66 31.16 -7.42
CA GLN A 271 -6.02 30.01 -8.05
C GLN A 271 -4.66 29.68 -7.42
N MET A 272 -3.84 30.68 -7.09
CA MET A 272 -2.59 30.45 -6.36
C MET A 272 -2.83 29.79 -5.00
N ASN A 273 -3.87 30.20 -4.26
CA ASN A 273 -4.23 29.61 -2.97
C ASN A 273 -4.69 28.16 -3.12
N ILE A 274 -5.46 27.84 -4.17
CA ILE A 274 -5.87 26.47 -4.50
C ILE A 274 -4.63 25.60 -4.77
N ILE A 275 -3.71 26.06 -5.62
CA ILE A 275 -2.50 25.32 -5.96
C ILE A 275 -1.62 25.11 -4.72
N ARG A 276 -1.48 26.11 -3.84
CA ARG A 276 -0.76 25.97 -2.55
C ARG A 276 -1.37 24.86 -1.68
N ASN A 277 -2.70 24.75 -1.64
CA ASN A 277 -3.36 23.68 -0.89
C ASN A 277 -3.09 22.31 -1.53
N TYR A 278 -3.17 22.20 -2.85
CA TYR A 278 -2.87 20.94 -3.54
C TYR A 278 -1.42 20.50 -3.33
N ILE A 279 -0.45 21.42 -3.32
CA ILE A 279 0.95 21.11 -2.96
C ILE A 279 1.02 20.51 -1.55
N LYS A 280 0.29 21.08 -0.59
CA LYS A 280 0.25 20.57 0.79
C LYS A 280 -0.35 19.16 0.87
N GLN A 281 -1.43 18.91 0.14
CA GLN A 281 -2.06 17.60 0.10
C GLN A 281 -1.16 16.56 -0.59
N ALA A 282 -0.52 16.92 -1.71
CA ALA A 282 0.40 16.05 -2.43
C ALA A 282 1.62 15.67 -1.57
N ARG A 283 2.19 16.63 -0.82
CA ARG A 283 3.26 16.34 0.17
C ARG A 283 2.79 15.38 1.26
N THR A 284 1.57 15.55 1.76
CA THR A 284 0.99 14.68 2.80
C THR A 284 0.77 13.25 2.27
N ALA A 285 0.40 13.12 1.00
CA ALA A 285 0.24 11.86 0.29
C ALA A 285 1.56 11.24 -0.22
N HIS A 286 2.71 11.88 0.03
CA HIS A 286 4.04 11.49 -0.47
C HIS A 286 4.10 11.38 -2.00
N LYS A 287 3.31 12.20 -2.68
CA LYS A 287 3.20 12.31 -4.14
C LYS A 287 4.10 13.42 -4.65
N TYR A 288 5.41 13.21 -4.53
CA TYR A 288 6.42 14.25 -4.76
C TYR A 288 6.61 14.62 -6.24
N ASP A 289 6.21 13.76 -7.18
CA ASP A 289 6.21 14.10 -8.62
C ASP A 289 5.12 15.15 -8.92
N GLU A 290 3.95 14.98 -8.29
CA GLU A 290 2.83 15.91 -8.33
C GLU A 290 3.19 17.23 -7.63
N VAL A 291 3.90 17.18 -6.50
CA VAL A 291 4.44 18.38 -5.83
C VAL A 291 5.32 19.20 -6.77
N SER A 292 6.26 18.55 -7.46
CA SER A 292 7.16 19.22 -8.42
C SER A 292 6.38 19.92 -9.53
N THR A 293 5.36 19.24 -10.07
CA THR A 293 4.51 19.77 -11.14
C THR A 293 3.65 20.95 -10.67
N LEU A 294 3.04 20.83 -9.49
CA LEU A 294 2.21 21.89 -8.91
C LEU A 294 3.02 23.13 -8.53
N GLU A 295 4.26 22.96 -8.06
CA GLU A 295 5.16 24.08 -7.78
C GLU A 295 5.60 24.82 -9.04
N GLN A 296 5.82 24.10 -10.14
CA GLN A 296 6.09 24.72 -11.43
C GLN A 296 4.87 25.52 -11.90
N ASN A 297 3.66 24.97 -11.78
CA ASN A 297 2.43 25.70 -12.10
C ASN A 297 2.24 26.94 -11.22
N LEU A 298 2.53 26.83 -9.91
CA LEU A 298 2.45 27.98 -9.00
C LEU A 298 3.42 29.10 -9.41
N ARG A 299 4.64 28.75 -9.84
CA ARG A 299 5.62 29.73 -10.31
C ARG A 299 5.12 30.43 -11.57
N GLU A 300 4.58 29.70 -12.52
CA GLU A 300 4.01 30.27 -13.77
C GLU A 300 2.86 31.24 -13.47
N LEU A 301 1.96 30.87 -12.55
CA LEU A 301 0.87 31.75 -12.09
C LEU A 301 1.41 33.02 -11.42
N GLN A 302 2.46 32.90 -10.60
CA GLN A 302 3.09 34.05 -9.95
C GLN A 302 3.74 35.01 -10.95
N GLU A 303 4.47 34.47 -11.93
CA GLU A 303 5.07 35.27 -13.00
C GLU A 303 4.02 36.01 -13.83
N GLU A 304 2.92 35.33 -14.16
CA GLU A 304 1.81 35.92 -14.90
C GLU A 304 1.11 37.03 -14.09
N TYR A 305 0.90 36.80 -12.80
CA TYR A 305 0.34 37.80 -11.91
C TYR A 305 1.20 39.06 -11.81
N HIS A 306 2.52 38.89 -11.72
CA HIS A 306 3.45 40.03 -11.73
C HIS A 306 3.44 40.78 -13.06
N ARG A 307 3.30 40.08 -14.21
CA ARG A 307 3.12 40.73 -15.52
C ARG A 307 1.85 41.56 -15.56
N GLN A 308 0.72 41.01 -15.12
CA GLN A 308 -0.57 41.71 -15.12
C GLN A 308 -0.55 42.95 -14.22
N GLN A 309 0.08 42.87 -13.04
CA GLN A 309 0.28 44.05 -12.18
C GLN A 309 1.15 45.12 -12.85
N ALA A 310 2.25 44.72 -13.50
CA ALA A 310 3.14 45.65 -14.18
C ALA A 310 2.45 46.36 -15.36
N GLU A 311 1.58 45.67 -16.10
CA GLU A 311 0.76 46.25 -17.17
C GLU A 311 -0.31 47.21 -16.62
N THR A 312 -1.01 46.84 -15.54
CA THR A 312 -1.99 47.75 -14.90
C THR A 312 -1.35 49.00 -14.29
N LEU A 313 -0.11 48.89 -13.78
CA LEU A 313 0.67 50.04 -13.30
C LEU A 313 1.16 50.94 -14.44
N ALA A 314 1.42 50.37 -15.62
CA ALA A 314 1.87 51.13 -16.80
C ALA A 314 0.72 51.87 -17.49
N ASP A 315 -0.49 51.30 -17.52
CA ASP A 315 -1.68 51.94 -18.08
C ASP A 315 -2.30 53.03 -17.18
N GLY A 316 -1.92 53.08 -15.90
CA GLY A 316 -2.39 54.08 -14.93
C GLY A 316 -1.64 55.42 -14.93
N ASP A 317 -0.54 55.54 -15.69
CA ASP A 317 0.33 56.74 -15.75
C ASP A 317 0.29 57.42 -17.14
N SER A 318 -0.73 57.11 -17.96
CA SER A 318 -0.99 57.73 -19.28
C SER A 318 -2.21 58.66 -19.27
#